data_AF-A0A0A9X208-F1
#
_entry.id   AF-A0A0A9X208-F1
#
_cell.length_a   1.000
_cell.length_b   1.000
_cell.length_c   1.000
_cell.angle_alpha   90.00
_cell.angle_beta   90.00
_cell.angle_gamma   90.00
#
_symmetry.space_group_name_H-M   'P 1'
#
loop_
_entity.id
_entity.type
_entity.pdbx_description
1 polymer ?
#
loop_
_entity_poly.entity_id
_entity_poly.type
_entity_poly.pdbx_seq_one_letter_code
_entity_poly.pdbx_strand_id
1 'polypeptide(L)'
;MAYKIREEIVGKRFLSVSGVKLKCSKLSDLCWRAGVIRAATHRDNFHKDLQVLVEYDDREWQRREWVCVHKVGIFQVFLVEKTLMWTSRSETHRAPSGALAPALTFMPLVGSSELSVFDVEPIEFLRDRHLAF
;
A
#
# COMPACT_ATOMS: atom_id res chain seq x y z
N MET A 1 -22.70 13.25 5.23
CA MET A 1 -21.43 13.97 5.36
C MET A 1 -20.32 12.93 5.39
N ALA A 2 -19.51 12.82 4.32
CA ALA A 2 -18.31 11.98 4.37
C ALA A 2 -17.25 12.71 5.18
N TYR A 3 -16.74 12.07 6.24
CA TYR A 3 -15.63 12.61 7.01
C TYR A 3 -14.40 12.73 6.11
N LYS A 4 -13.61 13.81 6.22
CA LYS A 4 -12.42 14.02 5.39
C LYS A 4 -11.47 12.82 5.55
N ILE A 5 -10.88 12.36 4.44
CA ILE A 5 -9.89 11.28 4.47
C ILE A 5 -8.75 11.70 5.42
N ARG A 6 -8.35 10.79 6.32
CA ARG A 6 -7.26 11.05 7.26
C ARG A 6 -5.96 11.24 6.49
N GLU A 7 -5.35 12.41 6.59
CA GLU A 7 -4.09 12.72 5.89
C GLU A 7 -2.86 12.10 6.57
N GLU A 8 -2.92 11.91 7.89
CA GLU A 8 -1.85 11.31 8.68
C GLU A 8 -1.58 9.86 8.27
N ILE A 9 -0.31 9.55 8.00
CA ILE A 9 0.11 8.21 7.55
C ILE A 9 0.46 7.26 8.70
N VAL A 10 0.64 7.75 9.92
CA VAL A 10 0.99 6.91 11.06
C VAL A 10 -0.21 6.06 11.49
N GLY A 11 0.03 4.76 11.67
CA GLY A 11 -0.97 3.73 11.96
C GLY A 11 -1.66 3.16 10.72
N LYS A 12 -1.40 3.71 9.53
CA LYS A 12 -1.95 3.20 8.27
C LYS A 12 -1.17 2.02 7.73
N ARG A 13 -1.82 1.21 6.89
CA ARG A 13 -1.13 0.22 6.08
C ARG A 13 -0.37 0.85 4.93
N PHE A 14 0.72 0.19 4.54
CA PHE A 14 1.47 0.53 3.35
C PHE A 14 1.71 -0.71 2.50
N LEU A 15 1.90 -0.47 1.21
CA LEU A 15 2.37 -1.46 0.23
C LEU A 15 3.59 -0.87 -0.44
N SER A 16 4.66 -1.65 -0.60
CA SER A 16 5.86 -1.16 -1.26
C SER A 16 6.51 -2.22 -2.14
N VAL A 17 7.19 -1.72 -3.18
CA VAL A 17 8.06 -2.48 -4.06
C VAL A 17 9.42 -1.78 -4.03
N SER A 18 10.41 -2.44 -3.44
CA SER A 18 11.78 -1.92 -3.38
C SER A 18 12.47 -2.03 -4.74
N GLY A 19 13.35 -1.09 -5.06
CA GLY A 19 14.20 -1.14 -6.25
C GLY A 19 14.02 0.02 -7.23
N VAL A 20 14.82 0.00 -8.30
CA VAL A 20 15.02 1.16 -9.19
C VAL A 20 14.22 1.07 -10.48
N LYS A 21 13.87 -0.15 -10.94
CA LYS A 21 12.99 -0.43 -12.10
C LYS A 21 12.91 -1.94 -12.34
N LEU A 22 11.76 -2.55 -12.05
CA LEU A 22 11.47 -3.90 -12.51
C LEU A 22 10.84 -3.84 -13.91
N LYS A 23 11.42 -4.56 -14.88
CA LYS A 23 10.78 -4.84 -16.18
C LYS A 23 9.71 -5.92 -15.95
N CYS A 24 8.58 -5.55 -15.37
CA CYS A 24 7.46 -6.47 -15.18
C CYS A 24 6.32 -6.15 -16.15
N SER A 25 5.76 -7.20 -16.74
CA SER A 25 4.61 -7.10 -17.64
C SER A 25 3.29 -6.88 -16.91
N LYS A 26 3.20 -7.24 -15.62
CA LYS A 26 2.01 -7.11 -14.78
C LYS A 26 2.36 -6.56 -13.40
N LEU A 27 1.45 -5.77 -12.83
CA LEU A 27 1.59 -5.18 -11.49
C LEU A 27 1.54 -6.24 -10.37
N SER A 28 0.80 -7.34 -10.59
CA SER A 28 0.71 -8.49 -9.68
C SER A 28 2.03 -9.22 -9.48
N ASP A 29 2.94 -9.14 -10.45
CA ASP A 29 4.17 -9.95 -10.48
C ASP A 29 5.32 -9.26 -9.71
N LEU A 30 5.08 -8.07 -9.18
CA LEU A 30 6.07 -7.36 -8.37
C LEU A 30 6.21 -8.01 -6.98
N CYS A 31 7.39 -7.90 -6.38
CA CYS A 31 7.67 -8.38 -5.03
C CYS A 31 7.09 -7.42 -3.97
N TRP A 32 5.75 -7.35 -3.89
CA TRP A 32 5.04 -6.51 -2.94
C TRP A 32 5.36 -6.89 -1.50
N ARG A 33 5.64 -5.88 -0.69
CA ARG A 33 5.76 -6.00 0.77
C ARG A 33 4.72 -5.11 1.43
N ALA A 34 4.06 -5.66 2.44
CA ALA A 34 3.03 -4.97 3.19
C ALA A 34 3.42 -4.80 4.65
N GLY A 35 2.81 -3.82 5.31
CA GLY A 35 3.06 -3.57 6.71
C GLY A 35 2.27 -2.38 7.26
N VAL A 36 2.72 -1.87 8.40
CA VAL A 36 2.13 -0.73 9.09
C VAL A 36 3.19 0.34 9.33
N ILE A 37 2.82 1.61 9.10
CA ILE A 37 3.65 2.76 9.44
C ILE A 37 3.50 3.05 10.94
N ARG A 38 4.59 2.99 11.70
CA ARG A 38 4.60 3.17 13.17
C ARG A 38 4.97 4.59 13.60
N ALA A 39 5.75 5.30 12.79
CA ALA A 39 6.12 6.69 13.02
C ALA A 39 6.50 7.36 11.69
N ALA A 40 6.46 8.69 11.66
CA ALA A 40 6.89 9.51 10.54
C ALA A 40 7.66 10.73 11.06
N THR A 41 8.70 11.16 10.34
CA THR A 41 9.51 12.33 10.74
C THR A 41 8.87 13.66 10.36
N HIS A 42 8.02 13.69 9.33
CA HIS A 42 7.36 14.89 8.83
C HIS A 42 5.85 14.68 8.75
N ARG A 43 5.09 15.78 8.92
CA ARG A 43 3.63 15.78 8.73
C ARG A 43 3.25 15.87 7.25
N ASP A 44 4.08 16.52 6.44
CA ASP A 44 3.90 16.59 4.99
C ASP A 44 4.36 15.26 4.35
N ASN A 45 3.42 14.59 3.69
CA ASN A 45 3.63 13.30 3.05
C ASN A 45 4.49 13.39 1.79
N PHE A 46 4.66 14.59 1.20
CA PHE A 46 5.46 14.82 -0.01
C PHE A 46 6.80 15.49 0.28
N HIS A 47 7.16 15.64 1.57
CA HIS A 47 8.46 16.17 1.96
C HIS A 47 9.59 15.23 1.48
N LYS A 48 10.57 15.76 0.76
CA LYS A 48 11.65 14.97 0.14
C LYS A 48 12.44 14.11 1.13
N ASP A 49 12.59 14.60 2.36
CA ASP A 49 13.31 13.91 3.44
C ASP A 49 12.38 13.15 4.40
N LEU A 50 11.14 12.88 3.98
CA LEU A 50 10.21 12.07 4.77
C LEU A 50 10.80 10.69 5.03
N GLN A 51 10.94 10.37 6.31
CA GLN A 51 11.28 9.04 6.79
C GLN A 51 10.12 8.48 7.57
N VAL A 52 9.87 7.18 7.38
CA VAL A 52 8.82 6.45 8.09
C VAL A 52 9.42 5.22 8.74
N LEU A 53 9.00 4.95 9.99
CA LEU A 53 9.34 3.72 10.69
C LEU A 53 8.33 2.65 10.27
N VAL A 54 8.78 1.64 9.55
CA VAL A 54 7.92 0.58 9.01
C VAL A 54 8.02 -0.69 9.84
N GLU A 55 6.87 -1.33 10.04
CA GLU A 55 6.76 -2.69 10.57
C GLU A 55 6.18 -3.56 9.46
N TYR A 56 6.94 -4.55 8.99
CA TYR A 56 6.48 -5.45 7.94
C TYR A 56 5.68 -6.61 8.50
N ASP A 57 4.67 -7.06 7.77
CA ASP A 57 3.81 -8.19 8.19
C ASP A 57 4.59 -9.52 8.34
N ASP A 58 5.66 -9.69 7.56
CA ASP A 58 6.48 -10.90 7.50
C ASP A 58 7.66 -10.90 8.47
N ARG A 59 7.77 -9.88 9.34
CA ARG A 59 8.92 -9.70 10.24
C ARG A 59 8.46 -9.37 11.66
N GLU A 60 9.31 -9.75 12.61
CA GLU A 60 9.13 -9.38 14.01
C GLU A 60 9.26 -7.87 14.22
N TRP A 61 8.58 -7.33 15.24
CA TRP A 61 8.51 -5.90 15.53
C TRP A 61 9.88 -5.28 15.86
N GLN A 62 10.86 -6.07 16.32
CA GLN A 62 12.23 -5.60 16.59
C GLN A 62 12.98 -5.26 15.29
N ARG A 63 12.52 -5.78 14.15
CA ARG A 63 13.10 -5.50 12.82
C ARG A 63 12.49 -4.29 12.15
N ARG A 64 11.73 -3.46 12.89
CA ARG A 64 11.26 -2.16 12.41
C ARG A 64 12.46 -1.33 11.93
N GLU A 65 12.31 -0.70 10.79
CA GLU A 65 13.37 0.09 10.17
C GLU A 65 12.85 1.45 9.71
N TRP A 66 13.72 2.45 9.76
CA TRP A 66 13.45 3.77 9.18
C TRP A 66 13.79 3.72 7.69
N VAL A 67 12.83 4.11 6.86
CA VAL A 67 13.01 4.17 5.40
C VAL A 67 12.74 5.57 4.88
N CYS A 68 13.57 6.05 3.95
CA CYS A 68 13.37 7.31 3.26
C CYS A 68 12.43 7.11 2.06
N VAL A 69 11.18 7.57 2.17
CA VAL A 69 10.12 7.27 1.20
C VAL A 69 10.48 7.81 -0.19
N HIS A 70 10.85 9.09 -0.26
CA HIS A 70 11.10 9.80 -1.52
C HIS A 70 12.54 9.73 -2.02
N LYS A 71 13.42 9.01 -1.30
CA LYS A 71 14.81 8.88 -1.71
C LYS A 71 14.89 8.01 -2.98
N VAL A 72 15.47 8.58 -4.03
CA VAL A 72 15.62 7.92 -5.33
C VAL A 72 16.30 6.56 -5.18
N GLY A 73 15.69 5.54 -5.77
CA GLY A 73 16.21 4.18 -5.82
C GLY A 73 15.91 3.30 -4.60
N ILE A 74 15.25 3.82 -3.56
CA ILE A 74 14.80 3.01 -2.42
C ILE A 74 13.53 2.23 -2.79
N PHE A 75 12.51 2.94 -3.28
CA PHE A 75 11.23 2.37 -3.69
C PHE A 75 10.94 2.68 -5.15
N GLN A 76 10.46 1.67 -5.87
CA GLN A 76 9.84 1.85 -7.17
C GLN A 76 8.39 2.32 -6.97
N VAL A 77 7.69 1.71 -6.02
CA VAL A 77 6.32 2.06 -5.63
C VAL A 77 6.22 2.07 -4.11
N PHE A 78 5.56 3.09 -3.56
CA PHE A 78 5.20 3.15 -2.15
C PHE A 78 3.79 3.71 -2.02
N LEU A 79 2.87 2.87 -1.57
CA LEU A 79 1.45 3.19 -1.41
C LEU A 79 1.10 3.24 0.06
N VAL A 80 0.15 4.10 0.41
CA VAL A 80 -0.40 4.20 1.77
C VAL A 80 -1.91 4.07 1.70
N GLU A 81 -2.48 3.42 2.70
CA GLU A 81 -3.93 3.28 2.87
C GLU A 81 -4.65 4.63 2.70
N LYS A 82 -5.70 4.62 1.88
CA LYS A 82 -6.52 5.78 1.57
C LYS A 82 -7.86 5.70 2.27
N THR A 83 -8.64 4.67 2.00
CA THR A 83 -9.97 4.48 2.59
C THR A 83 -10.37 3.00 2.62
N LEU A 84 -11.39 2.71 3.43
CA LEU A 84 -12.13 1.46 3.39
C LEU A 84 -13.24 1.54 2.35
N MET A 85 -13.44 0.45 1.60
CA MET A 85 -14.55 0.29 0.67
C MET A 85 -15.16 -1.10 0.77
N TRP A 86 -16.36 -1.26 0.21
CA TRP A 86 -16.98 -2.56 -0.04
C TRP A 86 -16.86 -2.87 -1.52
N THR A 87 -16.32 -4.04 -1.86
CA THR A 87 -16.16 -4.46 -3.26
C THR A 87 -16.54 -5.92 -3.43
N SER A 88 -17.00 -6.27 -4.63
CA SER A 88 -17.27 -7.66 -4.98
C SER A 88 -15.95 -8.42 -5.10
N ARG A 89 -15.95 -9.66 -4.64
CA ARG A 89 -14.82 -10.57 -4.80
C ARG A 89 -15.17 -11.60 -5.86
N SER A 90 -14.50 -11.56 -7.01
CA SER A 90 -14.52 -12.65 -7.97
C SER A 90 -13.79 -13.85 -7.34
N GLU A 91 -14.53 -14.93 -7.15
CA GLU A 91 -14.03 -16.26 -6.83
C GLU A 91 -13.19 -16.41 -5.55
N THR A 92 -13.88 -16.73 -4.46
CA THR A 92 -13.37 -17.75 -3.55
C THR A 92 -14.38 -18.88 -3.50
N HIS A 93 -13.93 -20.14 -3.52
CA HIS A 93 -14.76 -21.35 -3.39
C HIS A 93 -15.72 -21.37 -2.17
N ARG A 94 -15.66 -20.36 -1.30
CA ARG A 94 -16.36 -20.27 -0.01
C ARG A 94 -17.30 -19.05 0.11
N ALA A 95 -17.34 -18.15 -0.87
CA ALA A 95 -18.21 -16.98 -0.84
C ALA A 95 -19.32 -17.13 -1.89
N PRO A 96 -20.59 -16.85 -1.54
CA PRO A 96 -21.65 -16.80 -2.53
C PRO A 96 -21.30 -15.73 -3.57
N SER A 97 -21.51 -16.05 -4.85
CA SER A 97 -21.39 -15.12 -5.97
C SER A 97 -22.05 -13.78 -5.63
N GLY A 98 -21.29 -12.69 -5.62
CA GLY A 98 -21.79 -11.34 -5.35
C GLY A 98 -21.69 -10.87 -3.89
N ALA A 99 -21.06 -11.63 -2.99
CA ALA A 99 -20.78 -11.15 -1.64
C ALA A 99 -19.81 -9.96 -1.66
N LEU A 100 -20.25 -8.82 -1.11
CA LEU A 100 -19.38 -7.68 -0.88
C LEU A 100 -18.45 -7.97 0.30
N ALA A 101 -17.18 -7.69 0.12
CA ALA A 101 -16.17 -7.80 1.17
C ALA A 101 -15.52 -6.44 1.42
N PRO A 102 -15.16 -6.14 2.68
CA PRO A 102 -14.43 -4.93 3.01
C PRO A 102 -12.99 -5.03 2.50
N ALA A 103 -12.53 -3.99 1.81
CA ALA A 103 -11.18 -3.86 1.29
C ALA A 103 -10.62 -2.46 1.51
N LEU A 104 -9.31 -2.35 1.69
CA LEU A 104 -8.57 -1.09 1.73
C LEU A 104 -8.17 -0.69 0.31
N THR A 105 -8.35 0.57 -0.03
CA THR A 105 -7.72 1.20 -1.19
C THR A 105 -6.46 1.95 -0.78
N PHE A 106 -5.62 2.24 -1.74
CA PHE A 106 -4.33 2.88 -1.49
C PHE A 106 -4.12 4.11 -2.38
N MET A 107 -3.31 5.04 -1.89
CA MET A 107 -2.83 6.20 -2.65
C MET A 107 -1.31 6.13 -2.78
N PRO A 108 -0.74 6.47 -3.95
CA PRO A 108 0.69 6.47 -4.14
C PRO A 108 1.34 7.69 -3.46
N LEU A 109 2.39 7.44 -2.68
CA LEU A 109 3.38 8.46 -2.32
C LEU A 109 4.55 8.47 -3.31
N VAL A 110 4.92 7.29 -3.84
CA VAL A 110 5.93 7.09 -4.87
C VAL A 110 5.38 6.11 -5.90
N GLY A 111 5.71 6.32 -7.18
CA GLY A 111 5.36 5.38 -8.26
C GLY A 111 4.03 5.70 -8.98
N SER A 112 3.52 6.93 -8.88
CA SER A 112 2.24 7.31 -9.48
C SER A 112 2.20 7.12 -11.00
N SER A 113 3.31 7.41 -11.69
CA SER A 113 3.42 7.23 -13.14
C SER A 113 3.40 5.76 -13.51
N GLU A 114 4.12 4.92 -12.77
CA GLU A 114 4.19 3.47 -12.95
C GLU A 114 2.81 2.82 -12.78
N LEU A 115 2.03 3.24 -11.79
CA LEU A 115 0.65 2.75 -11.58
C LEU A 115 -0.29 3.18 -12.71
N SER A 116 -0.14 4.41 -13.20
CA SER A 116 -0.99 4.92 -14.29
C SER A 116 -0.83 4.14 -15.59
N VAL A 117 0.31 3.46 -15.81
CA VAL A 117 0.51 2.57 -16.97
C VAL A 117 -0.40 1.35 -16.92
N PHE A 118 -0.74 0.87 -15.74
CA PHE A 118 -1.52 -0.37 -15.57
C PHE A 118 -3.02 -0.13 -15.45
N ASP A 119 -3.49 1.11 -15.32
CA ASP A 119 -4.91 1.52 -15.16
C ASP A 119 -5.68 0.69 -14.11
N VAL A 120 -5.00 0.38 -13.01
CA VAL A 120 -5.48 -0.54 -11.98
C VAL A 120 -5.23 0.03 -10.59
N GLU A 121 -6.26 0.05 -9.75
CA GLU A 121 -6.17 0.47 -8.34
C GLU A 121 -5.99 -0.75 -7.44
N PRO A 122 -4.83 -0.90 -6.77
CA PRO A 122 -4.62 -2.02 -5.86
C PRO A 122 -5.55 -1.94 -4.66
N ILE A 123 -6.10 -3.09 -4.28
CA ILE A 123 -6.95 -3.24 -3.10
C ILE A 123 -6.49 -4.40 -2.22
N GLU A 124 -6.62 -4.26 -0.91
CA GLU A 124 -6.30 -5.33 0.04
C GLU A 124 -7.54 -5.71 0.85
N PHE A 125 -7.96 -6.97 0.77
CA PHE A 125 -9.09 -7.47 1.56
C PHE A 125 -8.73 -7.61 3.04
N LEU A 126 -9.60 -7.10 3.93
CA LEU A 126 -9.30 -7.05 5.36
C LEU A 126 -9.23 -8.45 6.01
N ARG A 127 -9.99 -9.41 5.48
CA ARG A 127 -10.17 -10.72 6.12
C ARG A 127 -8.93 -11.59 6.03
N ASP A 128 -8.28 -11.61 4.87
CA ASP A 128 -7.21 -12.54 4.53
C ASP A 128 -5.96 -11.85 3.98
N ARG A 129 -5.92 -10.51 4.00
CA ARG A 129 -4.83 -9.70 3.43
C ARG A 129 -4.58 -9.99 1.95
N HIS A 130 -5.57 -10.51 1.24
CA HIS A 130 -5.41 -10.79 -0.18
C HIS A 130 -5.32 -9.48 -0.96
N LEU A 131 -4.22 -9.29 -1.67
CA LEU A 131 -3.95 -8.14 -2.53
C LEU A 131 -4.48 -8.45 -3.95
N ALA A 132 -5.38 -7.61 -4.45
CA ALA A 132 -5.92 -7.68 -5.79
C ALA A 132 -5.60 -6.40 -6.58
N PHE A 133 -5.54 -6.56 -7.90
CA PHE A 133 -5.19 -5.55 -8.90
C PHE A 133 -6.23 -5.68 -10.01
#